data_AF-A0AAD4VKH3-F1
#
_entry.id   AF-A0AAD4VKH3-F1
#
_cell.length_a   1.000
_cell.length_b   1.000
_cell.length_c   1.000
_cell.angle_alpha   90.00
_cell.angle_beta   90.00
_cell.angle_gamma   90.00
#
_symmetry.space_group_name_H-M   'P 1'
#
loop_
_entity.id
_entity.type
_entity.pdbx_description
1 polymer ?
#
loop_
_entity_poly.entity_id
_entity_poly.type
_entity_poly.pdbx_seq_one_letter_code
_entity_poly.pdbx_strand_id
1 'polypeptide(L)'
;MEASEVPVATVTQRSQKSVESQVGRIYEGFAKLPPDAQFRMLELKRENHIDYLKGGLRQLPSSFCILDALRPWVCFWNLHSSALLGESVDDQLQNNIVDFLSRCQDPNGGYGGGPGQMPHLATTYAAVCSLVTLAGHKALSSIIRSEMYMFLRQMKHPSGGFRIHDGGEIDVRACYAAISF
;
A
#
# COMPACT_ATOMS: atom_id res chain seq x y z
N MET A 1 -22.47 -33.60 43.48
CA MET A 1 -23.04 -32.54 42.61
C MET A 1 -21.84 -31.77 42.08
N GLU A 2 -21.29 -32.20 40.94
CA GLU A 2 -20.14 -31.53 40.33
C GLU A 2 -20.59 -30.17 39.81
N ALA A 3 -19.93 -29.11 40.26
CA ALA A 3 -20.16 -27.77 39.77
C ALA A 3 -19.70 -27.72 38.31
N SER A 4 -20.61 -27.46 37.36
CA SER A 4 -20.22 -27.26 35.97
C SER A 4 -19.36 -26.00 35.88
N GLU A 5 -18.10 -26.14 35.48
CA GLU A 5 -17.24 -24.98 35.21
C GLU A 5 -17.87 -24.11 34.12
N VAL A 6 -18.09 -22.84 34.42
CA VAL A 6 -18.58 -21.87 33.44
C VAL A 6 -17.49 -21.67 32.39
N PRO A 7 -17.77 -21.87 31.09
CA PRO A 7 -16.75 -21.72 30.06
C PRO A 7 -16.16 -20.31 30.05
N VAL A 8 -14.87 -20.20 30.32
CA VAL A 8 -14.15 -18.92 30.25
C VAL A 8 -13.80 -18.63 28.79
N ALA A 9 -14.22 -17.46 28.29
CA ALA A 9 -13.93 -17.06 26.93
C ALA A 9 -12.41 -16.99 26.67
N THR A 10 -11.97 -17.36 25.47
CA THR A 10 -10.57 -17.19 25.05
C THR A 10 -10.27 -15.73 24.70
N VAL A 11 -8.98 -15.38 24.54
CA VAL A 11 -8.56 -14.05 24.07
C VAL A 11 -9.18 -13.72 22.72
N THR A 12 -9.22 -14.69 21.79
CA THR A 12 -9.83 -14.54 20.47
C THR A 12 -11.32 -14.25 20.58
N GLN A 13 -12.05 -15.02 21.41
CA GLN A 13 -13.48 -14.80 21.60
C GLN A 13 -13.78 -13.43 22.23
N ARG A 14 -12.98 -12.99 23.21
CA ARG A 14 -13.15 -11.65 23.79
C ARG A 14 -12.89 -10.55 22.76
N SER A 15 -11.83 -10.67 21.96
CA SER A 15 -11.50 -9.69 20.92
C SER A 15 -12.57 -9.64 19.84
N GLN A 16 -13.05 -10.81 19.38
CA GLN A 16 -14.14 -10.93 18.42
C GLN A 16 -15.42 -10.26 18.95
N LYS A 17 -15.84 -10.60 20.17
CA LYS A 17 -17.04 -10.00 20.79
C LYS A 17 -16.92 -8.49 20.95
N SER A 18 -15.72 -7.97 21.24
CA SER A 18 -15.47 -6.53 21.33
C SER A 18 -15.70 -5.84 19.98
N VAL A 19 -15.16 -6.40 18.89
CA VAL A 19 -15.35 -5.87 17.53
C VAL A 19 -16.81 -5.99 17.09
N GLU A 20 -17.45 -7.14 17.31
CA GLU A 20 -18.87 -7.35 17.03
C GLU A 20 -19.74 -6.31 17.74
N SER A 21 -19.44 -6.00 18.99
CA SER A 21 -20.18 -4.99 19.76
C SER A 21 -19.95 -3.56 19.26
N GLN A 22 -18.77 -3.25 18.73
CA GLN A 22 -18.48 -1.94 18.14
C GLN A 22 -19.18 -1.78 16.78
N VAL A 23 -19.03 -2.77 15.91
CA VAL A 23 -19.63 -2.79 14.57
C VAL A 23 -21.15 -2.87 14.67
N GLY A 24 -21.70 -3.70 15.56
CA GLY A 24 -23.13 -3.82 15.82
C GLY A 24 -23.78 -2.48 16.14
N ARG A 25 -23.13 -1.64 16.95
CA ARG A 25 -23.61 -0.28 17.25
C ARG A 25 -23.69 0.63 16.01
N ILE A 26 -22.79 0.47 15.04
CA ILE A 26 -22.83 1.20 13.77
C ILE A 26 -24.05 0.77 12.96
N TYR A 27 -24.28 -0.55 12.84
CA TYR A 27 -25.43 -1.09 12.11
C TYR A 27 -26.77 -0.74 12.79
N GLU A 28 -26.84 -0.82 14.12
CA GLU A 28 -28.02 -0.40 14.87
C GLU A 28 -28.30 1.10 14.69
N GLY A 29 -27.24 1.93 14.68
CA GLY A 29 -27.34 3.36 14.38
C GLY A 29 -27.91 3.59 12.98
N PHE A 30 -27.34 2.92 11.97
CA PHE A 30 -27.79 2.98 10.58
C PHE A 30 -29.26 2.52 10.42
N ALA A 31 -29.65 1.41 11.03
CA ALA A 31 -31.00 0.84 10.93
C ALA A 31 -32.08 1.77 11.50
N LYS A 32 -31.73 2.66 12.43
CA LYS A 32 -32.65 3.64 13.02
C LYS A 32 -32.81 4.92 12.20
N LEU A 33 -31.97 5.14 11.18
CA LEU A 33 -32.05 6.34 10.34
C LEU A 33 -33.20 6.26 9.32
N PRO A 34 -33.84 7.38 8.96
CA PRO A 34 -34.79 7.41 7.84
C PRO A 34 -34.08 7.11 6.50
N PRO A 35 -34.81 6.62 5.47
CA PRO A 35 -34.20 6.19 4.20
C PRO A 35 -33.26 7.20 3.54
N ASP A 36 -33.61 8.50 3.53
CA ASP A 36 -32.75 9.54 2.96
C ASP A 36 -31.44 9.71 3.72
N ALA A 37 -31.46 9.55 5.05
CA ALA A 37 -30.26 9.63 5.87
C ALA A 37 -29.41 8.36 5.73
N GLN A 38 -30.02 7.19 5.56
CA GLN A 38 -29.32 5.95 5.22
C GLN A 38 -28.59 6.09 3.88
N PHE A 39 -29.27 6.61 2.86
CA PHE A 39 -28.66 6.86 1.54
C PHE A 39 -27.45 7.78 1.66
N ARG A 40 -27.58 8.92 2.33
CA ARG A 40 -26.47 9.87 2.53
C ARG A 40 -25.31 9.31 3.35
N MET A 41 -25.58 8.38 4.27
CA MET A 41 -24.55 7.72 5.07
C MET A 41 -23.75 6.68 4.27
N LEU A 42 -24.39 5.99 3.33
CA LEU A 42 -23.73 5.00 2.46
C LEU A 42 -23.04 5.63 1.25
N GLU A 43 -23.39 6.87 0.91
CA GLU A 43 -22.76 7.61 -0.18
C GLU A 43 -21.26 7.81 0.08
N LEU A 44 -20.44 7.37 -0.88
CA LEU A 44 -19.00 7.56 -0.87
C LEU A 44 -18.67 9.05 -0.92
N LYS A 45 -17.96 9.55 0.11
CA LYS A 45 -17.53 10.96 0.20
C LYS A 45 -16.27 11.21 -0.62
N ARG A 46 -16.44 11.06 -1.94
CA ARG A 46 -15.39 11.11 -2.96
C ARG A 46 -14.43 12.29 -2.79
N GLU A 47 -14.95 13.52 -2.73
CA GLU A 47 -14.11 14.73 -2.64
C GLU A 47 -13.23 14.75 -1.39
N ASN A 48 -13.78 14.36 -0.23
CA ASN A 48 -13.02 14.27 1.01
C ASN A 48 -11.86 13.26 0.90
N HIS A 49 -12.08 12.15 0.19
CA HIS A 49 -11.01 11.17 -0.07
C HIS A 49 -9.96 11.75 -1.02
N ILE A 50 -10.36 12.41 -2.11
CA ILE A 50 -9.42 13.02 -3.05
C ILE A 50 -8.52 14.04 -2.35
N ASP A 51 -9.09 14.91 -1.52
CA ASP A 51 -8.34 15.91 -0.76
C ASP A 51 -7.33 15.27 0.19
N TYR A 52 -7.73 14.20 0.90
CA TYR A 52 -6.85 13.41 1.75
C TYR A 52 -5.68 12.81 0.96
N LEU A 53 -5.97 12.20 -0.20
CA LEU A 53 -4.97 11.53 -1.05
C LEU A 53 -3.96 12.54 -1.65
N LYS A 54 -4.44 13.70 -2.09
CA LYS A 54 -3.58 14.80 -2.58
C LYS A 54 -2.66 15.32 -1.48
N GLY A 55 -3.13 15.39 -0.24
CA GLY A 55 -2.29 15.70 0.93
C GLY A 55 -1.19 14.66 1.14
N GLY A 56 -1.54 13.38 1.03
CA GLY A 56 -0.62 12.24 1.20
C GLY A 56 0.52 12.16 0.17
N LEU A 57 0.34 12.75 -1.02
CA LEU A 57 1.38 12.83 -2.07
C LEU A 57 2.33 14.03 -1.92
N ARG A 58 2.10 14.91 -0.94
CA ARG A 58 2.91 16.11 -0.71
C ARG A 58 3.75 15.95 0.55
N GLN A 59 3.33 16.58 1.64
CA GLN A 59 4.07 16.58 2.91
C GLN A 59 3.31 15.74 3.93
N LEU A 60 4.01 14.77 4.51
CA LEU A 60 3.50 13.95 5.59
C LEU A 60 3.97 14.50 6.95
N PRO A 61 3.15 14.36 8.02
CA PRO A 61 3.58 14.72 9.36
C PRO A 61 4.68 13.78 9.87
N SER A 62 5.46 14.25 10.86
CA SER A 62 6.61 13.51 11.40
C SER A 62 6.28 12.12 11.96
N SER A 63 5.03 11.88 12.36
CA SER A 63 4.54 10.58 12.79
C SER A 63 4.63 9.49 11.71
N PHE A 64 4.76 9.86 10.44
CA PHE A 64 4.95 8.93 9.33
C PHE A 64 6.40 8.44 9.18
N CYS A 65 7.31 8.79 10.10
CA CYS A 65 8.69 8.27 10.09
C CYS A 65 8.75 6.73 10.12
N ILE A 66 7.74 6.06 10.69
CA ILE A 66 7.63 4.60 10.67
C ILE A 66 7.48 4.02 9.25
N LEU A 67 7.10 4.85 8.27
CA LEU A 67 6.94 4.48 6.86
C LEU A 67 8.09 5.02 5.99
N ASP A 68 9.21 5.47 6.57
CA ASP A 68 10.32 6.04 5.79
C ASP A 68 10.96 5.01 4.83
N ALA A 69 10.89 3.72 5.16
CA ALA A 69 11.29 2.62 4.28
C ALA A 69 10.16 2.13 3.33
N LEU A 70 9.03 2.84 3.29
CA LEU A 70 7.83 2.47 2.52
C LEU A 70 7.30 3.64 1.68
N ARG A 71 8.13 4.62 1.33
CA ARG A 71 7.66 5.81 0.60
C ARG A 71 7.15 5.51 -0.82
N PRO A 72 7.69 4.53 -1.57
CA PRO A 72 7.03 4.06 -2.79
C PRO A 72 5.63 3.48 -2.56
N TRP A 73 5.38 2.84 -1.41
CA TRP A 73 4.03 2.38 -1.04
C TRP A 73 3.08 3.55 -0.79
N VAL A 74 3.56 4.62 -0.14
CA VAL A 74 2.78 5.85 0.02
C VAL A 74 2.40 6.42 -1.36
N CYS A 75 3.33 6.45 -2.32
CA CYS A 75 3.02 6.86 -3.69
C CYS A 75 1.94 5.97 -4.30
N PHE A 76 2.12 4.65 -4.25
CA PHE A 76 1.20 3.69 -4.84
C PHE A 76 -0.21 3.78 -4.25
N TRP A 77 -0.33 3.74 -2.92
CA TRP A 77 -1.63 3.80 -2.26
C TRP A 77 -2.39 5.06 -2.63
N ASN A 78 -1.73 6.23 -2.61
CA ASN A 78 -2.41 7.48 -2.92
C ASN A 78 -2.77 7.62 -4.40
N LEU A 79 -1.85 7.26 -5.30
CA LEU A 79 -2.09 7.31 -6.75
C LEU A 79 -3.16 6.31 -7.19
N HIS A 80 -3.06 5.06 -6.73
CA HIS A 80 -4.00 4.02 -7.10
C HIS A 80 -5.40 4.30 -6.54
N SER A 81 -5.51 4.77 -5.29
CA SER A 81 -6.80 5.21 -4.76
C SER A 81 -7.38 6.39 -5.54
N SER A 82 -6.56 7.35 -5.98
CA SER A 82 -7.02 8.45 -6.84
C SER A 82 -7.54 7.92 -8.18
N ALA A 83 -6.82 6.97 -8.81
CA ALA A 83 -7.23 6.34 -10.05
C ALA A 83 -8.52 5.49 -9.92
N LEU A 84 -8.73 4.80 -8.80
CA LEU A 84 -10.00 4.11 -8.49
C LEU A 84 -11.16 5.09 -8.33
N LEU A 85 -10.86 6.26 -7.79
CA LEU A 85 -11.77 7.40 -7.83
C LEU A 85 -11.73 8.10 -9.19
N GLY A 86 -11.16 7.59 -10.28
CA GLY A 86 -11.19 8.28 -11.59
C GLY A 86 -10.61 9.70 -11.59
N GLU A 87 -9.75 10.03 -10.61
CA GLU A 87 -9.00 11.28 -10.56
C GLU A 87 -7.57 11.08 -11.06
N SER A 88 -7.01 12.14 -11.62
CA SER A 88 -5.61 12.22 -12.00
C SER A 88 -4.89 13.28 -11.18
N VAL A 89 -3.57 13.16 -11.09
CA VAL A 89 -2.71 14.21 -10.52
C VAL A 89 -2.33 15.20 -11.62
N ASP A 90 -2.06 16.45 -11.23
CA ASP A 90 -1.54 17.44 -12.17
C ASP A 90 -0.12 17.10 -12.65
N ASP A 91 0.27 17.68 -13.80
CA ASP A 91 1.56 17.42 -14.44
C ASP A 91 2.77 17.72 -13.53
N GLN A 92 2.66 18.73 -12.67
CA GLN A 92 3.74 19.09 -11.76
C GLN A 92 3.93 18.01 -10.69
N LEU A 93 2.85 17.54 -10.08
CA LEU A 93 2.88 16.47 -9.09
C LEU A 93 3.32 15.14 -9.71
N GLN A 94 2.83 14.82 -10.91
CA GLN A 94 3.31 13.67 -11.68
C GLN A 94 4.84 13.71 -11.87
N ASN A 95 5.36 14.84 -12.33
CA ASN A 95 6.80 15.01 -12.53
C ASN A 95 7.59 14.84 -11.22
N ASN A 96 7.11 15.44 -10.13
CA ASN A 96 7.75 15.32 -8.82
C ASN A 96 7.78 13.86 -8.33
N ILE A 97 6.72 13.09 -8.57
CA ILE A 97 6.65 11.68 -8.18
C ILE A 97 7.62 10.84 -9.01
N VAL A 98 7.66 11.04 -10.33
CA VAL A 98 8.63 10.34 -11.20
C VAL A 98 10.06 10.63 -10.74
N ASP A 99 10.40 11.91 -10.54
CA ASP A 99 11.74 12.32 -10.11
C ASP A 99 12.07 11.81 -8.69
N PHE A 100 11.07 11.70 -7.81
CA PHE A 100 11.22 11.06 -6.50
C PHE A 100 11.52 9.56 -6.62
N LEU A 101 10.72 8.81 -7.38
CA LEU A 101 10.90 7.37 -7.55
C LEU A 101 12.22 7.05 -8.28
N SER A 102 12.64 7.87 -9.25
CA SER A 102 13.96 7.74 -9.87
C SER A 102 15.12 7.87 -8.86
N ARG A 103 14.98 8.69 -7.82
CA ARG A 103 15.98 8.78 -6.74
C ARG A 103 15.94 7.59 -5.78
N CYS A 104 14.85 6.83 -5.75
CA CYS A 104 14.74 5.59 -4.99
C CYS A 104 15.25 4.37 -5.76
N GLN A 105 15.54 4.50 -7.06
CA GLN A 105 16.04 3.40 -7.89
C GLN A 105 17.52 3.13 -7.57
N ASP A 106 17.87 1.87 -7.38
CA ASP A 106 19.27 1.47 -7.17
C ASP A 106 20.02 1.37 -8.51
N PRO A 107 21.31 1.75 -8.57
CA PRO A 107 22.12 1.59 -9.78
C PRO A 107 22.20 0.16 -10.32
N ASN A 108 22.03 -0.85 -9.47
CA ASN A 108 22.03 -2.27 -9.84
C ASN A 108 20.62 -2.87 -9.96
N GLY A 109 19.59 -2.03 -9.90
CA GLY A 109 18.20 -2.40 -10.11
C GLY A 109 17.37 -2.57 -8.85
N GLY A 110 16.05 -2.56 -9.04
CA GLY A 110 15.05 -2.41 -7.98
C GLY A 110 14.89 -0.97 -7.50
N TYR A 111 13.92 -0.77 -6.60
CA TYR A 111 13.71 0.48 -5.89
C TYR A 111 13.75 0.22 -4.38
N GLY A 112 14.44 1.09 -3.64
CA GLY A 112 14.44 1.10 -2.18
C GLY A 112 13.23 1.82 -1.59
N GLY A 113 13.12 1.79 -0.26
CA GLY A 113 12.07 2.46 0.50
C GLY A 113 12.12 4.00 0.49
N GLY A 114 13.26 4.54 0.09
CA GLY A 114 13.55 5.96 -0.06
C GLY A 114 14.91 6.15 -0.74
N PRO A 115 15.31 7.39 -1.08
CA PRO A 115 16.60 7.65 -1.73
C PRO A 115 17.78 7.15 -0.89
N GLY A 116 18.68 6.40 -1.54
CA GLY A 116 19.86 5.80 -0.90
C GLY A 116 19.59 4.56 -0.05
N GLN A 117 18.34 4.08 0.02
CA GLN A 117 18.03 2.80 0.67
C GLN A 117 18.21 1.64 -0.30
N MET A 118 18.61 0.49 0.24
CA MET A 118 18.79 -0.76 -0.51
C MET A 118 17.50 -1.15 -1.28
N PRO A 119 17.62 -1.67 -2.52
CA PRO A 119 16.47 -2.11 -3.29
C PRO A 119 15.75 -3.29 -2.62
N HIS A 120 14.43 -3.29 -2.73
CA HIS A 120 13.57 -4.26 -2.07
C HIS A 120 12.36 -4.58 -2.96
N LEU A 121 11.98 -5.84 -3.11
CA LEU A 121 10.93 -6.28 -4.05
C LEU A 121 9.58 -5.61 -3.76
N ALA A 122 9.18 -5.48 -2.49
CA ALA A 122 7.93 -4.79 -2.13
C ALA A 122 7.90 -3.32 -2.59
N THR A 123 8.98 -2.56 -2.40
CA THR A 123 9.05 -1.15 -2.81
C THR A 123 9.29 -1.01 -4.31
N THR A 124 9.95 -1.99 -4.93
CA THR A 124 10.07 -2.12 -6.40
C THR A 124 8.70 -2.30 -7.04
N TYR A 125 7.89 -3.23 -6.52
CA TYR A 125 6.49 -3.41 -6.93
C TYR A 125 5.71 -2.11 -6.81
N ALA A 126 5.73 -1.47 -5.64
CA ALA A 126 4.97 -0.23 -5.43
C ALA A 126 5.44 0.92 -6.34
N ALA A 127 6.75 1.06 -6.58
CA ALA A 127 7.30 2.06 -7.49
C ALA A 127 6.85 1.81 -8.93
N VAL A 128 6.95 0.56 -9.42
CA VAL A 128 6.50 0.21 -10.78
C VAL A 128 5.00 0.44 -10.93
N CYS A 129 4.18 -0.04 -9.99
CA CYS A 129 2.74 0.19 -10.03
C CYS A 129 2.38 1.69 -9.99
N SER A 130 3.12 2.50 -9.22
CA SER A 130 2.95 3.96 -9.21
C SER A 130 3.23 4.58 -10.58
N LEU A 131 4.35 4.22 -11.20
CA LEU A 131 4.75 4.73 -12.52
C LEU A 131 3.79 4.27 -13.64
N VAL A 132 3.30 3.01 -13.56
CA VAL A 132 2.28 2.49 -14.46
C VAL A 132 0.93 3.20 -14.26
N THR A 133 0.56 3.54 -13.02
CA THR A 133 -0.68 4.28 -12.71
C THR A 133 -0.63 5.70 -13.24
N LEU A 134 0.50 6.39 -13.12
CA LEU A 134 0.71 7.71 -13.74
C LEU A 134 0.65 7.61 -15.27
N ALA A 135 1.16 6.51 -15.82
CA ALA A 135 1.33 6.31 -17.24
C ALA A 135 2.17 7.44 -17.88
N GLY A 136 2.07 7.59 -19.20
CA GLY A 136 2.83 8.60 -19.93
C GLY A 136 4.29 8.20 -20.18
N HIS A 137 4.87 8.81 -21.22
CA HIS A 137 6.19 8.41 -21.71
C HIS A 137 7.28 8.57 -20.64
N LYS A 138 7.29 9.70 -19.92
CA LYS A 138 8.31 9.99 -18.89
C LYS A 138 8.31 8.92 -17.79
N ALA A 139 7.17 8.60 -17.20
CA ALA A 139 7.07 7.63 -16.10
C ALA A 139 7.41 6.19 -16.54
N LEU A 140 6.96 5.79 -17.73
CA LEU A 140 7.26 4.45 -18.24
C LEU A 140 8.74 4.30 -18.65
N SER A 141 9.33 5.36 -19.23
CA SER A 141 10.75 5.38 -19.61
C SER A 141 11.72 5.42 -18.43
N SER A 142 11.27 5.83 -17.23
CA SER A 142 12.12 5.86 -16.03
C SER A 142 12.33 4.47 -15.40
N ILE A 143 11.63 3.44 -15.89
CA ILE A 143 11.81 2.06 -15.44
C ILE A 143 12.95 1.43 -16.25
N ILE A 144 14.12 1.26 -15.62
CA ILE A 144 15.29 0.68 -16.27
C ILE A 144 15.21 -0.86 -16.24
N ARG A 145 14.62 -1.43 -17.29
CA ARG A 145 14.26 -2.86 -17.37
C ARG A 145 15.47 -3.81 -17.29
N SER A 146 16.63 -3.42 -17.81
CA SER A 146 17.86 -4.23 -17.71
C SER A 146 18.26 -4.45 -16.26
N GLU A 147 18.27 -3.38 -15.48
CA GLU A 147 18.65 -3.44 -14.07
C GLU A 147 17.58 -4.13 -13.23
N MET A 148 16.29 -3.90 -13.50
CA MET A 148 15.20 -4.66 -12.85
C MET A 148 15.38 -6.18 -13.05
N TYR A 149 15.72 -6.62 -14.26
CA TYR A 149 15.96 -8.03 -14.54
C TYR A 149 17.17 -8.57 -13.76
N MET A 150 18.25 -7.80 -13.67
CA MET A 150 19.43 -8.19 -12.88
C MET A 150 19.09 -8.33 -11.39
N PHE A 151 18.35 -7.37 -10.83
CA PHE A 151 17.85 -7.44 -9.46
C PHE A 151 16.97 -8.67 -9.21
N LEU A 152 16.00 -8.94 -10.10
CA LEU A 152 15.14 -10.13 -10.01
C LEU A 152 15.94 -11.43 -10.01
N ARG A 153 16.99 -11.51 -10.84
CA ARG A 153 17.88 -12.69 -10.87
C ARG A 153 18.65 -12.86 -9.57
N GLN A 154 19.12 -11.79 -8.96
CA GLN A 154 19.80 -11.83 -7.66
C GLN A 154 18.84 -12.29 -6.55
N MET A 155 17.58 -11.85 -6.61
CA MET A 155 16.56 -12.22 -5.63
C MET A 155 16.07 -13.66 -5.79
N LYS A 156 16.31 -14.31 -6.93
CA LYS A 156 15.88 -15.69 -7.16
C LYS A 156 16.59 -16.65 -6.20
N HIS A 157 15.81 -17.40 -5.43
CA HIS A 157 16.33 -18.40 -4.50
C HIS A 157 16.33 -19.81 -5.11
N PRO A 158 17.32 -20.68 -4.79
CA PRO A 158 17.36 -22.07 -5.27
C PRO A 158 16.14 -22.92 -4.92
N SER A 159 15.39 -22.57 -3.87
CA SER A 159 14.13 -23.27 -3.52
C SER A 159 12.99 -23.01 -4.50
N GLY A 160 13.17 -22.10 -5.48
CA GLY A 160 12.11 -21.64 -6.38
C GLY A 160 11.40 -20.37 -5.91
N GLY A 161 11.56 -19.97 -4.64
CA GLY A 161 11.08 -18.69 -4.14
C GLY A 161 11.95 -17.50 -4.55
N PHE A 162 11.63 -16.33 -4.01
CA PHE A 162 12.44 -15.11 -4.12
C PHE A 162 12.75 -14.58 -2.72
N ARG A 163 13.95 -14.03 -2.53
CA ARG A 163 14.27 -13.18 -1.37
C ARG A 163 13.68 -11.80 -1.60
N ILE A 164 13.23 -11.14 -0.55
CA ILE A 164 12.62 -9.82 -0.68
C ILE A 164 13.67 -8.72 -0.98
N HIS A 165 14.90 -8.87 -0.50
CA HIS A 165 16.07 -8.01 -0.74
C HIS A 165 17.35 -8.82 -0.44
N ASP A 166 18.54 -8.24 -0.62
CA ASP A 166 19.79 -8.93 -0.27
C ASP A 166 19.86 -9.25 1.24
N GLY A 167 20.12 -10.51 1.57
CA GLY A 167 20.05 -11.02 2.96
C GLY A 167 18.65 -11.04 3.59
N GLY A 168 17.58 -10.70 2.85
CA GLY A 168 16.21 -10.62 3.35
C GLY A 168 15.48 -11.96 3.43
N GLU A 169 14.24 -11.92 3.94
CA GLU A 169 13.39 -13.09 4.09
C GLU A 169 12.90 -13.65 2.73
N ILE A 170 12.44 -14.91 2.78
CA ILE A 170 11.84 -15.61 1.64
C ILE A 170 10.42 -15.98 2.03
N ASP A 171 9.45 -15.38 1.37
CA ASP A 171 8.04 -15.75 1.48
C ASP A 171 7.27 -15.41 0.21
N VAL A 172 5.97 -15.71 0.20
CA VAL A 172 5.12 -15.58 -0.98
C VAL A 172 4.95 -14.13 -1.45
N ARG A 173 5.17 -13.12 -0.60
CA ARG A 173 5.10 -11.70 -1.00
C ARG A 173 6.22 -11.37 -1.98
N ALA A 174 7.41 -11.92 -1.76
CA ALA A 174 8.53 -11.78 -2.67
C ALA A 174 8.24 -12.42 -4.03
N CYS A 175 7.64 -13.61 -4.04
CA CYS A 175 7.22 -14.26 -5.28
C CYS A 175 6.19 -13.44 -6.04
N TYR A 176 5.14 -12.95 -5.36
CA TYR A 176 4.13 -12.11 -5.98
C TYR A 176 4.72 -10.83 -6.56
N ALA A 177 5.51 -10.11 -5.76
CA ALA A 177 6.16 -8.88 -6.20
C ALA A 177 7.05 -9.12 -7.41
N ALA A 178 7.93 -10.13 -7.36
CA ALA A 178 8.88 -10.44 -8.43
C ALA A 178 8.21 -10.83 -9.76
N ILE A 179 7.01 -11.41 -9.73
CA ILE A 179 6.27 -11.85 -10.94
C ILE A 179 5.40 -10.71 -11.51
N SER A 180 5.06 -9.71 -10.69
CA SER A 180 4.10 -8.66 -11.07
C SER A 180 4.68 -7.57 -11.98
N PHE A 181 6.01 -7.45 -12.09
CA PHE A 181 6.67 -6.40 -12.88
C PHE A 181 7.79 -6.92 -13.78
#